data_AF-A0A533MMA6-F1
#
_entry.id   AF-A0A533MMA6-F1
#
_cell.length_a   1.000
_cell.length_b   1.000
_cell.length_c   1.000
_cell.angle_alpha   90.00
_cell.angle_beta   90.00
_cell.angle_gamma   90.00
#
_symmetry.space_group_name_H-M   'P 1'
#
loop_
_entity.id
_entity.type
_entity.pdbx_description
1 polymer ?
#
loop_
_entity_poly.entity_id
_entity_poly.type
_entity_poly.pdbx_seq_one_letter_code
_entity_poly.pdbx_strand_id
1 'polypeptide(L)'
;MINLKKLTWIILIFLLAAQFTGSAVAGYECNNLVTIYPDSMEWQYIEVISGQESCEFKNKTDDLHGDKDGFVSAWELLNYDRYYRDTIRDALKAEMDVRIDNSTKGITVENIDALIPVEALGPVDTQTSFTNTFCVIYGFNDDLLINGSTIWLQGEPDSFLNVEFPDNTQIISCEGIDNVSIHENLLSGRFNDSIEENVVWVDVLISYYVNMTSDITDQVDNTDNGSNMSLHNSSSTQSPFLGSVWILLILLFMVFFIKKIN
;
A
#
# COMPACT_ATOMS: atom_id res chain seq x y z
N MET A 1 25.72 -3.28 24.01
CA MET A 1 25.63 -1.84 23.64
C MET A 1 24.74 -1.75 22.42
N ILE A 2 23.43 -1.65 22.65
CA ILE A 2 22.44 -1.57 21.56
C ILE A 2 22.61 -0.20 20.91
N ASN A 3 22.82 -0.21 19.60
CA ASN A 3 23.17 0.99 18.83
C ASN A 3 21.99 1.96 18.92
N LEU A 4 22.20 3.17 19.46
CA LEU A 4 21.15 4.19 19.66
C LEU A 4 20.44 4.57 18.35
N LYS A 5 21.10 4.30 17.20
CA LYS A 5 20.51 4.40 15.87
C LYS A 5 19.49 3.31 15.55
N LYS A 6 19.53 2.13 16.16
CA LYS A 6 18.50 1.08 16.00
C LYS A 6 17.26 1.34 16.86
N LEU A 7 17.39 2.14 17.93
CA LEU A 7 16.25 2.54 18.76
C LEU A 7 15.37 3.59 18.06
N THR A 8 15.91 4.25 17.03
CA THR A 8 15.17 5.22 16.20
C THR A 8 14.33 4.56 15.10
N TRP A 9 14.49 3.25 14.85
CA TRP A 9 13.84 2.52 13.74
C TRP A 9 12.48 1.87 14.12
N ILE A 10 12.03 2.03 15.36
CA ILE A 10 10.77 1.41 15.85
C ILE A 10 9.60 2.41 15.81
N ILE A 11 9.86 3.68 15.52
CA ILE A 11 8.92 4.79 15.78
C ILE A 11 8.25 5.19 14.48
N LEU A 12 7.26 4.44 13.99
CA LEU A 12 6.36 5.00 12.98
C LEU A 12 4.96 4.42 13.06
N ILE A 13 4.84 3.09 13.01
CA ILE A 13 3.55 2.42 13.15
C ILE A 13 3.25 2.04 14.61
N PHE A 14 4.29 1.97 15.45
CA PHE A 14 4.11 1.94 16.90
C PHE A 14 3.53 3.25 17.47
N LEU A 15 3.39 4.36 16.72
CA LEU A 15 2.81 5.58 17.29
C LEU A 15 1.28 5.57 17.40
N LEU A 16 0.57 4.69 16.67
CA LEU A 16 -0.85 4.37 16.91
C LEU A 16 -0.95 3.48 18.17
N ALA A 17 -0.31 2.31 18.13
CA ALA A 17 -0.40 1.29 19.18
C ALA A 17 0.28 1.68 20.51
N ALA A 18 1.41 2.40 20.49
CA ALA A 18 2.12 2.78 21.73
C ALA A 18 1.39 3.89 22.51
N GLN A 19 0.27 4.40 22.00
CA GLN A 19 -0.64 5.16 22.84
C GLN A 19 -1.41 4.26 23.81
N PHE A 20 -1.57 2.98 23.53
CA PHE A 20 -2.36 2.08 24.37
C PHE A 20 -1.43 0.98 24.88
N THR A 21 -1.14 1.02 26.19
CA THR A 21 -0.12 0.14 26.75
C THR A 21 -0.56 -1.33 26.74
N GLY A 22 -0.02 -2.11 25.80
CA GLY A 22 0.25 -3.55 25.96
C GLY A 22 -0.79 -4.52 25.39
N SER A 23 -0.28 -5.57 24.70
CA SER A 23 -0.90 -6.88 24.46
C SER A 23 -2.44 -6.93 24.39
N ALA A 24 -2.99 -7.06 23.17
CA ALA A 24 -4.42 -7.36 22.94
C ALA A 24 -5.35 -6.59 23.89
N VAL A 25 -5.33 -5.26 23.75
CA VAL A 25 -6.14 -4.40 24.60
C VAL A 25 -7.60 -4.62 24.24
N ALA A 26 -8.42 -5.02 25.20
CA ALA A 26 -9.82 -5.45 25.00
C ALA A 26 -10.78 -4.32 24.53
N GLY A 27 -10.25 -3.21 24.02
CA GLY A 27 -10.99 -2.09 23.47
C GLY A 27 -10.26 -1.32 22.37
N TYR A 28 -9.15 -1.82 21.83
CA TYR A 28 -8.45 -1.23 20.67
C TYR A 28 -8.24 -2.30 19.60
N GLU A 29 -8.65 -2.00 18.37
CA GLU A 29 -8.35 -2.81 17.18
C GLU A 29 -7.85 -1.91 16.05
N CYS A 30 -6.79 -2.34 15.36
CA CYS A 30 -6.23 -1.67 14.20
C CYS A 30 -6.49 -2.51 12.94
N ASN A 31 -7.09 -1.89 11.94
CA ASN A 31 -7.35 -2.50 10.63
C ASN A 31 -6.74 -1.64 9.52
N ASN A 32 -6.14 -2.29 8.54
CA ASN A 32 -5.54 -1.66 7.37
C ASN A 32 -6.37 -2.03 6.14
N LEU A 33 -6.89 -1.01 5.46
CA LEU A 33 -7.51 -1.15 4.16
C LEU A 33 -6.64 -0.45 3.13
N VAL A 34 -6.07 -1.23 2.22
CA VAL A 34 -5.19 -0.73 1.15
C VAL A 34 -5.90 -0.97 -0.18
N THR A 35 -6.10 0.09 -0.95
CA THR A 35 -6.61 -0.01 -2.32
C THR A 35 -5.55 0.51 -3.28
N ILE A 36 -5.11 -0.35 -4.19
CA ILE A 36 -4.05 -0.06 -5.15
C ILE A 36 -4.70 0.23 -6.51
N TYR A 37 -4.32 1.36 -7.09
CA TYR A 37 -4.66 1.79 -8.43
C TYR A 37 -3.41 1.73 -9.32
N PRO A 38 -3.54 1.84 -10.66
CA PRO A 38 -2.38 1.83 -11.55
C PRO A 38 -1.33 2.90 -11.23
N ASP A 39 -1.77 4.10 -10.84
CA ASP A 39 -0.94 5.29 -10.64
C ASP A 39 -0.99 5.84 -9.21
N SER A 40 -1.72 5.18 -8.30
CA SER A 40 -1.84 5.62 -6.92
C SER A 40 -2.15 4.47 -5.97
N MET A 41 -2.05 4.72 -4.67
CA MET A 41 -2.54 3.82 -3.63
C MET A 41 -3.19 4.63 -2.53
N GLU A 42 -4.30 4.11 -2.02
CA GLU A 42 -4.93 4.62 -0.81
C GLU A 42 -4.68 3.62 0.32
N TRP A 43 -4.22 4.09 1.47
CA TRP A 43 -4.08 3.30 2.69
C TRP A 43 -4.89 3.95 3.80
N GLN A 44 -5.91 3.24 4.30
CA GLN A 44 -6.68 3.63 5.46
C GLN A 44 -6.24 2.83 6.69
N TYR A 45 -5.78 3.52 7.72
CA TYR A 45 -5.56 2.99 9.07
C TYR A 45 -6.83 3.26 9.88
N ILE A 46 -7.51 2.20 10.29
CA ILE A 46 -8.81 2.25 10.96
C ILE A 46 -8.60 1.78 12.41
N GLU A 47 -8.72 2.71 13.35
CA GLU A 47 -8.64 2.44 14.78
C GLU A 47 -10.06 2.32 15.34
N VAL A 48 -10.42 1.14 15.85
CA VAL A 48 -11.64 0.96 16.62
C VAL A 48 -11.29 1.09 18.09
N ILE A 49 -11.83 2.12 18.75
CA ILE A 49 -11.52 2.46 20.14
C ILE A 49 -12.79 2.33 20.97
N SER A 50 -12.69 1.68 22.13
CA SER A 50 -13.81 1.42 23.03
C SER A 50 -13.33 1.17 24.47
N GLY A 51 -14.27 1.08 25.42
CA GLY A 51 -13.95 0.78 26.81
C GLY A 51 -12.96 1.76 27.42
N GLN A 52 -11.96 1.26 28.14
CA GLN A 52 -10.95 2.09 28.79
C GLN A 52 -10.11 2.90 27.79
N GLU A 53 -9.83 2.36 26.61
CA GLU A 53 -9.03 3.01 25.57
C GLU A 53 -9.67 4.30 25.07
N SER A 54 -11.00 4.35 25.06
CA SER A 54 -11.73 5.57 24.71
C SER A 54 -11.51 6.69 25.72
N CYS A 55 -11.40 6.36 27.01
CA CYS A 55 -11.05 7.32 28.04
C CYS A 55 -9.59 7.75 27.89
N GLU A 56 -8.66 6.82 27.60
CA GLU A 56 -7.24 7.14 27.40
C GLU A 56 -7.02 8.07 26.20
N PHE A 57 -7.68 7.81 25.08
CA PHE A 57 -7.69 8.68 23.91
C PHE A 57 -8.14 10.10 24.28
N LYS A 58 -9.27 10.20 25.00
CA LYS A 58 -9.82 11.51 25.38
C LYS A 58 -8.93 12.25 26.37
N ASN A 59 -8.42 11.56 27.40
CA ASN A 59 -7.47 12.15 28.34
C ASN A 59 -6.23 12.69 27.64
N LYS A 60 -5.65 11.95 26.70
CA LYS A 60 -4.49 12.41 25.93
C LYS A 60 -4.80 13.59 25.04
N THR A 61 -5.97 13.58 24.40
CA THR A 61 -6.42 14.69 23.56
C THR A 61 -6.51 15.97 24.38
N ASP A 62 -7.20 15.91 25.52
CA ASP A 62 -7.32 17.02 26.47
C ASP A 62 -5.94 17.45 27.02
N ASP A 63 -5.10 16.48 27.43
CA ASP A 63 -3.79 16.75 28.03
C ASP A 63 -2.75 17.36 27.08
N LEU A 64 -2.72 16.92 25.82
CA LEU A 64 -1.67 17.27 24.85
C LEU A 64 -2.13 18.33 23.86
N HIS A 65 -3.42 18.42 23.58
CA HIS A 65 -3.98 19.28 22.54
C HIS A 65 -5.07 20.22 23.04
N GLY A 66 -5.38 20.15 24.33
CA GLY A 66 -6.44 20.88 25.01
C GLY A 66 -5.99 21.76 26.17
N ASP A 67 -6.96 22.13 27.00
CA ASP A 67 -6.76 22.99 28.16
C ASP A 67 -6.84 22.27 29.52
N LYS A 68 -7.01 20.95 29.51
CA LYS A 68 -6.98 20.05 30.69
C LYS A 68 -8.17 20.24 31.61
N ASP A 69 -9.34 20.50 31.04
CA ASP A 69 -10.58 20.71 31.79
C ASP A 69 -11.36 19.41 32.06
N GLY A 70 -10.86 18.27 31.56
CA GLY A 70 -11.50 16.97 31.67
C GLY A 70 -12.59 16.73 30.63
N PHE A 71 -12.63 17.52 29.55
CA PHE A 71 -13.61 17.42 28.48
C PHE A 71 -12.98 17.64 27.11
N VAL A 72 -13.22 16.71 26.18
CA VAL A 72 -12.77 16.86 24.79
C VAL A 72 -13.81 17.61 23.97
N SER A 73 -13.40 18.76 23.48
CA SER A 73 -14.15 19.65 22.62
C SER A 73 -13.71 19.56 21.16
N ALA A 74 -14.53 20.11 20.24
CA ALA A 74 -14.29 20.01 18.81
C ALA A 74 -12.98 20.67 18.35
N TRP A 75 -12.53 21.73 19.04
CA TRP A 75 -11.28 22.40 18.67
C TRP A 75 -10.04 21.60 19.10
N GLU A 76 -10.16 20.79 20.16
CA GLU A 76 -9.09 19.90 20.64
C GLU A 76 -8.94 18.69 19.73
N LEU A 77 -10.05 18.11 19.27
CA LEU A 77 -10.01 17.10 18.21
C LEU A 77 -9.40 17.66 16.92
N LEU A 78 -9.71 18.91 16.55
CA LEU A 78 -9.11 19.55 15.38
C LEU A 78 -7.60 19.82 15.55
N ASN A 79 -7.14 20.02 16.79
CA ASN A 79 -5.71 20.13 17.07
C ASN A 79 -5.02 18.77 17.04
N TYR A 80 -5.65 17.74 17.62
CA TYR A 80 -5.19 16.36 17.55
C TYR A 80 -5.08 15.89 16.10
N ASP A 81 -6.12 16.10 15.28
CA ASP A 81 -6.12 15.80 13.84
C ASP A 81 -4.90 16.43 13.14
N ARG A 82 -4.71 17.75 13.28
CA ARG A 82 -3.58 18.46 12.67
C ARG A 82 -2.23 17.89 13.11
N TYR A 83 -2.06 17.69 14.41
CA TYR A 83 -0.85 17.09 14.97
C TYR A 83 -0.60 15.70 14.39
N TYR A 84 -1.65 14.89 14.27
CA TYR A 84 -1.54 13.51 13.82
C TYR A 84 -1.17 13.42 12.34
N ARG A 85 -1.83 14.20 11.47
CA ARG A 85 -1.49 14.27 10.05
C ARG A 85 -0.07 14.75 9.81
N ASP A 86 0.39 15.74 10.57
CA ASP A 86 1.77 16.22 10.50
C ASP A 86 2.76 15.15 10.96
N THR A 87 2.40 14.41 12.01
CA THR A 87 3.20 13.28 12.52
C THR A 87 3.35 12.18 11.47
N ILE A 88 2.25 11.71 10.85
CA ILE A 88 2.29 10.74 9.74
C ILE A 88 3.13 11.29 8.57
N ARG A 89 2.97 12.57 8.23
CA ARG A 89 3.71 13.16 7.11
C ARG A 89 5.21 13.15 7.34
N ASP A 90 5.65 13.59 8.51
CA ASP A 90 7.08 13.64 8.84
C ASP A 90 7.66 12.24 9.00
N ALA A 91 6.83 11.32 9.49
CA ALA A 91 7.12 9.90 9.52
C ALA A 91 7.45 9.33 8.13
N LEU A 92 6.50 9.46 7.19
CA LEU A 92 6.64 8.91 5.84
C LEU A 92 7.76 9.58 5.01
N LYS A 93 8.14 10.82 5.35
CA LYS A 93 9.34 11.46 4.79
C LYS A 93 10.63 10.80 5.26
N ALA A 94 10.66 10.32 6.51
CA ALA A 94 11.83 9.65 7.07
C ALA A 94 11.95 8.23 6.52
N GLU A 95 10.83 7.51 6.50
CA GLU A 95 10.74 6.13 6.02
C GLU A 95 9.34 5.84 5.50
N MET A 96 9.23 5.52 4.21
CA MET A 96 7.97 5.06 3.63
C MET A 96 7.67 3.63 4.09
N ASP A 97 6.40 3.41 4.42
CA ASP A 97 5.79 2.12 4.74
C ASP A 97 5.34 1.33 3.49
N VAL A 98 5.56 1.88 2.30
CA VAL A 98 5.35 1.21 1.02
C VAL A 98 6.61 1.22 0.16
N ARG A 99 6.88 0.10 -0.50
CA ARG A 99 7.91 0.00 -1.55
C ARG A 99 7.37 -0.82 -2.70
N ILE A 100 7.82 -0.49 -3.91
CA ILE A 100 7.58 -1.29 -5.11
C ILE A 100 8.95 -1.71 -5.63
N ASP A 101 9.12 -3.01 -5.88
CA ASP A 101 10.39 -3.62 -6.30
C ASP A 101 11.56 -3.22 -5.37
N ASN A 102 11.28 -3.23 -4.06
CA ASN A 102 12.21 -2.88 -2.97
C ASN A 102 12.75 -1.43 -3.06
N SER A 103 11.99 -0.51 -3.68
CA SER A 103 12.34 0.90 -3.84
C SER A 103 11.16 1.81 -3.49
N THR A 104 11.47 2.98 -2.93
CA THR A 104 10.51 4.09 -2.73
C THR A 104 10.59 5.13 -3.84
N LYS A 105 11.56 4.99 -4.76
CA LYS A 105 11.75 5.93 -5.86
C LYS A 105 10.51 5.94 -6.75
N GLY A 106 9.98 7.14 -6.97
CA GLY A 106 8.76 7.36 -7.76
C GLY A 106 7.49 7.29 -6.93
N ILE A 107 7.55 6.90 -5.65
CA ILE A 107 6.40 6.98 -4.74
C ILE A 107 6.42 8.33 -4.02
N THR A 108 5.28 9.01 -3.98
CA THR A 108 5.07 10.28 -3.28
C THR A 108 3.88 10.18 -2.34
N VAL A 109 3.92 10.89 -1.22
CA VAL A 109 2.74 11.06 -0.34
C VAL A 109 2.01 12.33 -0.79
N GLU A 110 0.86 12.17 -1.44
CA GLU A 110 0.09 13.26 -2.04
C GLU A 110 -0.85 13.92 -1.04
N ASN A 111 -1.50 13.11 -0.21
CA ASN A 111 -2.42 13.60 0.81
C ASN A 111 -2.40 12.72 2.06
N ILE A 112 -2.71 13.35 3.20
CA ILE A 112 -2.99 12.65 4.45
C ILE A 112 -4.24 13.30 5.03
N ASP A 113 -5.27 12.51 5.26
CA ASP A 113 -6.52 12.94 5.87
C ASP A 113 -6.81 12.17 7.16
N ALA A 114 -7.65 12.75 8.01
CA ALA A 114 -8.10 12.12 9.23
C ALA A 114 -9.59 12.39 9.44
N LEU A 115 -10.32 11.33 9.77
CA LEU A 115 -11.71 11.37 10.17
C LEU A 115 -11.79 10.90 11.62
N ILE A 116 -12.08 11.85 12.51
CA ILE A 116 -12.32 11.59 13.92
C ILE A 116 -13.80 11.89 14.20
N PRO A 117 -14.55 10.92 14.70
CA PRO A 117 -16.01 11.05 14.80
C PRO A 117 -16.42 11.85 16.05
N VAL A 118 -17.67 12.31 16.08
CA VAL A 118 -18.19 13.18 17.16
C VAL A 118 -18.28 12.47 18.51
N GLU A 119 -18.33 11.13 18.50
CA GLU A 119 -18.32 10.26 19.67
C GLU A 119 -17.01 10.37 20.47
N ALA A 120 -15.93 10.85 19.84
CA ALA A 120 -14.67 11.15 20.52
C ALA A 120 -14.73 12.42 21.38
N LEU A 121 -15.81 13.21 21.29
CA LEU A 121 -16.05 14.37 22.16
C LEU A 121 -16.56 13.96 23.54
N GLY A 122 -16.57 14.92 24.46
CA GLY A 122 -17.21 14.79 25.76
C GLY A 122 -16.23 14.56 26.91
N PRO A 123 -16.75 14.24 28.11
CA PRO A 123 -15.93 14.03 29.31
C PRO A 123 -14.91 12.91 29.11
N VAL A 124 -13.69 13.11 29.61
CA VAL A 124 -12.56 12.17 29.44
C VAL A 124 -12.71 10.86 30.21
N ASP A 125 -13.60 10.82 31.19
CA ASP A 125 -13.91 9.64 32.01
C ASP A 125 -15.07 8.79 31.47
N THR A 126 -15.68 9.22 30.36
CA THR A 126 -16.82 8.53 29.75
C THR A 126 -16.37 7.56 28.67
N GLN A 127 -16.66 6.28 28.90
CA GLN A 127 -16.41 5.22 27.93
C GLN A 127 -17.37 5.33 26.75
N THR A 128 -16.83 5.47 25.55
CA THR A 128 -17.58 5.56 24.28
C THR A 128 -16.87 4.74 23.22
N SER A 129 -17.62 4.00 22.40
CA SER A 129 -17.02 3.34 21.23
C SER A 129 -17.01 4.29 20.04
N PHE A 130 -15.88 4.40 19.36
CA PHE A 130 -15.75 5.18 18.14
C PHE A 130 -14.65 4.63 17.23
N THR A 131 -14.64 5.08 15.98
CA THR A 131 -13.69 4.62 14.97
C THR A 131 -12.99 5.83 14.36
N ASN A 132 -11.68 5.91 14.52
CA ASN A 132 -10.86 6.88 13.81
C ASN A 132 -10.42 6.26 12.48
N THR A 133 -10.33 7.09 11.44
CA THR A 133 -9.77 6.69 10.15
C THR A 133 -8.72 7.69 9.72
N PHE A 134 -7.50 7.23 9.49
CA PHE A 134 -6.44 8.00 8.87
C PHE A 134 -6.21 7.48 7.47
N CYS A 135 -6.27 8.36 6.47
CA CYS A 135 -6.14 7.99 5.07
C CYS A 135 -4.86 8.62 4.51
N VAL A 136 -3.98 7.80 3.94
CA VAL A 136 -2.80 8.26 3.21
C VAL A 136 -3.00 7.94 1.73
N ILE A 137 -2.86 8.96 0.90
CA ILE A 137 -2.91 8.83 -0.55
C ILE A 137 -1.47 8.93 -1.08
N TYR A 138 -1.02 7.85 -1.71
CA TYR A 138 0.27 7.76 -2.37
C TYR A 138 0.08 7.94 -3.88
N GLY A 139 0.97 8.72 -4.50
CA GLY A 139 1.11 8.81 -5.95
C GLY A 139 2.26 7.93 -6.43
N PHE A 140 2.08 7.29 -7.58
CA PHE A 140 3.12 6.54 -8.26
C PHE A 140 3.51 7.27 -9.55
N ASN A 141 4.76 7.73 -9.61
CA ASN A 141 5.34 8.28 -10.82
C ASN A 141 5.82 7.13 -11.72
N ASP A 142 5.61 7.29 -13.02
CA ASP A 142 5.89 6.27 -14.03
C ASP A 142 4.99 5.01 -13.83
N ASP A 143 5.02 4.07 -14.79
CA ASP A 143 4.32 2.77 -14.67
C ASP A 143 5.04 1.90 -13.61
N LEU A 144 5.04 2.31 -12.34
CA LEU A 144 5.74 1.63 -11.24
C LEU A 144 5.18 0.23 -10.99
N LEU A 145 3.86 0.10 -11.08
CA LEU A 145 3.16 -1.18 -11.05
C LEU A 145 3.18 -1.78 -12.46
N ILE A 146 4.12 -2.69 -12.70
CA ILE A 146 4.16 -3.47 -13.95
C ILE A 146 3.86 -4.94 -13.69
N ASN A 147 3.70 -5.68 -14.78
CA ASN A 147 3.59 -7.11 -14.72
C ASN A 147 4.84 -7.74 -14.08
N GLY A 148 4.66 -8.41 -12.93
CA GLY A 148 5.73 -9.04 -12.18
C GLY A 148 6.31 -8.19 -11.04
N SER A 149 5.71 -7.05 -10.72
CA SER A 149 6.13 -6.22 -9.58
C SER A 149 5.93 -6.92 -8.25
N THR A 150 6.81 -6.59 -7.30
CA THR A 150 6.69 -6.97 -5.88
C THR A 150 6.33 -5.73 -5.06
N ILE A 151 5.25 -5.83 -4.29
CA ILE A 151 4.77 -4.77 -3.41
C ILE A 151 5.14 -5.13 -1.98
N TRP A 152 5.66 -4.14 -1.27
CA TRP A 152 6.08 -4.22 0.11
C TRP A 152 5.22 -3.27 0.93
N LEU A 153 4.58 -3.79 1.97
CA LEU A 153 3.72 -3.05 2.88
C LEU A 153 4.23 -3.28 4.30
N GLN A 154 4.48 -2.21 5.03
CA GLN A 154 4.82 -2.27 6.45
C GLN A 154 3.65 -1.81 7.30
N GLY A 155 3.22 -2.63 8.26
CA GLY A 155 2.04 -2.37 9.06
C GLY A 155 2.24 -2.56 10.56
N GLU A 156 1.14 -2.43 11.30
CA GLU A 156 1.16 -2.65 12.75
C GLU A 156 1.18 -4.16 13.02
N PRO A 157 2.06 -4.66 13.93
CA PRO A 157 2.07 -6.07 14.29
C PRO A 157 0.69 -6.58 14.68
N ASP A 158 0.30 -7.75 14.19
CA ASP A 158 -1.01 -8.38 14.46
C ASP A 158 -2.24 -7.54 14.03
N SER A 159 -2.07 -6.44 13.28
CA SER A 159 -3.21 -5.71 12.72
C SER A 159 -3.80 -6.43 11.51
N PHE A 160 -5.11 -6.27 11.31
CA PHE A 160 -5.77 -6.83 10.12
C PHE A 160 -5.30 -6.08 8.87
N LEU A 161 -5.12 -6.80 7.78
CA LEU A 161 -4.76 -6.25 6.48
C LEU A 161 -5.76 -6.75 5.44
N ASN A 162 -6.28 -5.81 4.65
CA ASN A 162 -7.04 -6.06 3.45
C ASN A 162 -6.47 -5.23 2.31
N VAL A 163 -6.03 -5.87 1.23
CA VAL A 163 -5.43 -5.23 0.05
C VAL A 163 -6.26 -5.56 -1.17
N GLU A 164 -6.81 -4.53 -1.80
CA GLU A 164 -7.50 -4.60 -3.08
C GLU A 164 -6.55 -4.12 -4.19
N PHE A 165 -6.26 -5.00 -5.15
CA PHE A 165 -5.44 -4.68 -6.32
C PHE A 165 -6.31 -4.24 -7.50
N PRO A 166 -5.75 -3.57 -8.52
CA PRO A 166 -6.49 -3.26 -9.75
C PRO A 166 -7.09 -4.52 -10.39
N ASP A 167 -8.22 -4.37 -11.09
CA ASP A 167 -8.81 -5.44 -11.89
C ASP A 167 -7.77 -6.07 -12.82
N ASN A 168 -7.87 -7.40 -13.02
CA ASN A 168 -6.91 -8.19 -13.80
C ASN A 168 -5.50 -8.30 -13.18
N THR A 169 -5.39 -8.03 -11.88
CA THR A 169 -4.22 -8.39 -11.09
C THR A 169 -4.37 -9.81 -10.55
N GLN A 170 -3.33 -10.61 -10.75
CA GLN A 170 -3.19 -11.93 -10.15
C GLN A 170 -2.13 -11.88 -9.05
N ILE A 171 -2.51 -12.24 -7.83
CA ILE A 171 -1.57 -12.45 -6.71
C ILE A 171 -0.85 -13.78 -6.92
N ILE A 172 0.48 -13.77 -7.01
CA ILE A 172 1.32 -14.95 -7.28
C ILE A 172 1.83 -15.55 -5.99
N SER A 173 2.30 -14.70 -5.09
CA SER A 173 2.86 -15.10 -3.82
C SER A 173 2.62 -13.98 -2.80
N CYS A 174 2.57 -14.35 -1.53
CA CYS A 174 2.60 -13.40 -0.43
C CYS A 174 3.38 -13.97 0.75
N GLU A 175 4.17 -13.13 1.41
CA GLU A 175 4.92 -13.46 2.62
C GLU A 175 4.65 -12.44 3.72
N GLY A 176 4.73 -12.87 4.98
CA GLY A 176 4.60 -12.02 6.16
C GLY A 176 3.19 -11.64 6.59
N ILE A 177 2.21 -12.40 6.09
CA ILE A 177 0.81 -12.30 6.47
C ILE A 177 0.33 -13.64 7.05
N ASP A 178 -0.33 -13.59 8.20
CA ASP A 178 -0.95 -14.74 8.86
C ASP A 178 -2.43 -14.87 8.46
N ASN A 179 -2.93 -16.10 8.50
CA ASN A 179 -4.33 -16.43 8.16
C ASN A 179 -4.76 -15.91 6.77
N VAL A 180 -3.86 -16.05 5.79
CA VAL A 180 -4.05 -15.56 4.43
C VAL A 180 -5.31 -16.09 3.78
N SER A 181 -6.08 -15.18 3.19
CA SER A 181 -7.17 -15.47 2.28
C SER A 181 -7.01 -14.62 1.01
N ILE A 182 -6.99 -15.29 -0.14
CA ILE A 182 -6.91 -14.65 -1.46
C ILE A 182 -8.19 -14.95 -2.23
N HIS A 183 -8.85 -13.90 -2.73
CA HIS A 183 -10.04 -14.00 -3.57
C HIS A 183 -9.94 -13.01 -4.73
N GLU A 184 -9.73 -13.53 -5.95
CA GLU A 184 -9.52 -12.68 -7.15
C GLU A 184 -8.34 -11.70 -6.96
N ASN A 185 -8.63 -10.40 -6.97
CA ASN A 185 -7.70 -9.28 -6.75
C ASN A 185 -7.67 -8.82 -5.29
N LEU A 186 -8.19 -9.60 -4.35
CA LEU A 186 -8.24 -9.28 -2.92
C LEU A 186 -7.30 -10.18 -2.11
N LEU A 187 -6.43 -9.58 -1.30
CA LEU A 187 -5.60 -10.25 -0.29
C LEU A 187 -6.07 -9.81 1.10
N SER A 188 -6.27 -10.77 2.00
CA SER A 188 -6.65 -10.49 3.39
C SER A 188 -5.92 -11.40 4.38
N GLY A 189 -5.74 -10.91 5.60
CA GLY A 189 -5.07 -11.63 6.69
C GLY A 189 -4.65 -10.68 7.81
N ARG A 190 -3.62 -11.04 8.57
CA ARG A 190 -3.04 -10.16 9.61
C ARG A 190 -1.54 -10.03 9.40
N PHE A 191 -0.96 -8.87 9.69
CA PHE A 191 0.50 -8.72 9.70
C PHE A 191 1.11 -9.72 10.68
N ASN A 192 2.08 -10.51 10.20
CA ASN A 192 2.76 -11.49 11.05
C ASN A 192 3.68 -10.76 12.04
N ASP A 193 3.38 -10.90 13.33
CA ASP A 193 4.08 -10.24 14.44
C ASP A 193 5.46 -10.85 14.78
N SER A 194 5.78 -11.99 14.16
CA SER A 194 7.00 -12.75 14.40
C SER A 194 8.10 -12.45 13.39
N ILE A 195 7.82 -11.59 12.40
CA ILE A 195 8.77 -11.15 11.37
C ILE A 195 9.32 -9.78 11.73
N GLU A 196 10.63 -9.59 11.52
CA GLU A 196 11.27 -8.29 11.74
C GLU A 196 10.56 -7.23 10.87
N GLU A 197 10.24 -6.09 11.49
CA GLU A 197 9.60 -4.92 10.85
C GLU A 197 8.10 -5.06 10.48
N ASN A 198 7.44 -6.21 10.69
CA ASN A 198 5.99 -6.43 10.41
C ASN A 198 5.62 -6.11 8.94
N VAL A 199 6.31 -6.78 8.04
CA VAL A 199 6.27 -6.52 6.61
C VAL A 199 5.49 -7.60 5.89
N VAL A 200 4.69 -7.19 4.92
CA VAL A 200 4.08 -8.06 3.91
C VAL A 200 4.72 -7.81 2.55
N TRP A 201 5.16 -8.89 1.90
CA TRP A 201 5.59 -8.89 0.50
C TRP A 201 4.49 -9.53 -0.35
N VAL A 202 4.16 -8.93 -1.49
CA VAL A 202 3.17 -9.47 -2.44
C VAL A 202 3.71 -9.40 -3.85
N ASP A 203 3.86 -10.54 -4.50
CA ASP A 203 4.22 -10.61 -5.92
C ASP A 203 2.95 -10.63 -6.77
N VAL A 204 2.88 -9.76 -7.77
CA VAL A 204 1.68 -9.62 -8.63
C VAL A 204 2.00 -9.73 -10.12
N LEU A 205 1.07 -10.31 -10.89
CA LEU A 205 1.02 -10.18 -12.34
C LEU A 205 -0.15 -9.29 -12.71
N ILE A 206 0.12 -8.22 -13.47
CA ILE A 206 -0.90 -7.25 -13.89
C ILE A 206 -1.06 -7.34 -15.40
N SER A 207 -2.27 -7.67 -15.86
CA SER A 207 -2.59 -7.75 -17.29
C SER A 207 -3.27 -6.47 -17.76
N TYR A 208 -2.49 -5.55 -18.31
CA TYR A 208 -3.05 -4.36 -18.99
C TYR A 208 -3.57 -4.74 -20.38
N TYR A 209 -4.90 -4.77 -20.55
CA TYR A 209 -5.49 -4.82 -21.88
C TYR A 209 -5.33 -3.45 -22.55
N VAL A 210 -4.38 -3.32 -23.47
CA VAL A 210 -4.36 -2.16 -24.38
C VAL A 210 -5.54 -2.31 -25.31
N ASN A 211 -6.64 -1.58 -25.05
CA ASN A 211 -7.68 -1.36 -26.04
C ASN A 211 -7.08 -0.51 -27.16
N MET A 212 -6.44 -1.16 -28.13
CA MET A 212 -6.19 -0.54 -29.43
C MET A 212 -7.52 -0.45 -30.17
N THR A 213 -8.39 0.49 -29.81
CA THR A 213 -9.29 1.08 -30.80
C THR A 213 -8.41 1.90 -31.73
N SER A 214 -7.87 1.26 -32.76
CA SER A 214 -7.39 1.99 -33.92
C SER A 214 -8.58 2.80 -34.44
N ASP A 215 -8.52 4.12 -34.25
CA ASP A 215 -9.41 5.07 -34.92
C ASP A 215 -9.07 4.97 -36.42
N ILE A 216 -9.62 3.95 -37.10
CA ILE A 216 -9.71 3.95 -38.55
C ILE A 216 -10.86 4.90 -38.85
N THR A 217 -10.54 6.19 -38.92
CA THR A 217 -11.35 7.12 -39.69
C THR A 217 -11.31 6.67 -41.14
N ASP A 218 -12.26 5.83 -41.53
CA ASP A 218 -12.63 5.64 -42.92
C ASP A 218 -13.15 6.99 -43.43
N GLN A 219 -12.25 7.79 -44.00
CA GLN A 219 -12.64 8.77 -44.99
C GLN A 219 -13.18 8.00 -46.20
N VAL A 220 -14.48 7.72 -46.18
CA VAL A 220 -15.23 7.35 -47.38
C VAL A 220 -15.31 8.59 -48.25
N ASP A 221 -14.26 8.82 -49.03
CA ASP A 221 -14.34 9.68 -50.20
C ASP A 221 -15.10 8.93 -51.28
N ASN A 222 -16.24 9.49 -51.65
CA ASN A 222 -17.23 8.89 -52.51
C ASN A 222 -16.73 9.04 -53.96
N THR A 223 -16.16 8.00 -54.57
CA THR A 223 -16.06 7.95 -56.04
C THR A 223 -16.15 6.52 -56.58
N ASP A 224 -17.22 6.36 -57.36
CA ASP A 224 -17.68 5.22 -58.12
C ASP A 224 -16.71 4.86 -59.27
N ASN A 225 -16.27 3.58 -59.34
CA ASN A 225 -16.20 2.78 -60.57
C ASN A 225 -15.40 1.47 -60.41
N GLY A 226 -16.05 0.36 -60.79
CA GLY A 226 -15.46 -0.57 -61.75
C GLY A 226 -14.46 -1.63 -61.27
N SER A 227 -15.02 -2.83 -61.08
CA SER A 227 -14.43 -4.14 -61.46
C SER A 227 -13.19 -4.71 -60.74
N ASN A 228 -13.33 -6.02 -60.50
CA ASN A 228 -12.33 -7.09 -60.39
C ASN A 228 -11.89 -7.53 -58.98
N MET A 229 -12.50 -8.66 -58.62
CA MET A 229 -11.99 -9.68 -57.72
C MET A 229 -10.52 -10.03 -58.04
N SER A 230 -9.66 -9.99 -57.03
CA SER A 230 -8.31 -10.55 -57.07
C SER A 230 -7.88 -10.92 -55.65
N LEU A 231 -8.12 -12.19 -55.28
CA LEU A 231 -7.39 -12.83 -54.19
C LEU A 231 -5.95 -13.02 -54.68
N HIS A 232 -5.02 -12.22 -54.15
CA HIS A 232 -3.60 -12.49 -54.30
C HIS A 232 -2.92 -12.49 -52.93
N ASN A 233 -2.76 -13.71 -52.41
CA ASN A 233 -1.71 -14.01 -51.46
C ASN A 233 -0.38 -13.98 -52.23
N SER A 234 0.56 -13.15 -51.79
CA SER A 234 1.96 -13.21 -52.21
C SER A 234 2.82 -12.83 -51.02
N SER A 235 3.56 -13.82 -50.59
CA SER A 235 4.53 -13.81 -49.51
C SER A 235 5.85 -13.13 -49.91
N SER A 236 6.57 -12.74 -48.85
CA SER A 236 8.04 -12.75 -48.69
C SER A 236 8.84 -11.51 -49.09
N THR A 237 9.63 -11.02 -48.12
CA THR A 237 11.12 -11.05 -48.09
C THR A 237 11.58 -10.41 -46.75
N GLN A 238 12.09 -11.19 -45.77
CA GLN A 238 13.52 -11.42 -45.44
C GLN A 238 14.38 -10.14 -45.43
N SER A 239 15.23 -9.80 -44.47
CA SER A 239 15.90 -10.40 -43.28
C SER A 239 16.76 -9.26 -42.63
N PRO A 240 17.85 -9.41 -41.81
CA PRO A 240 18.41 -10.50 -40.96
C PRO A 240 19.04 -10.03 -39.58
N PHE A 241 19.61 -10.98 -38.80
CA PHE A 241 20.60 -10.83 -37.68
C PHE A 241 20.15 -10.07 -36.39
N LEU A 242 20.26 -10.55 -35.14
CA LEU A 242 21.31 -11.32 -34.47
C LEU A 242 20.70 -12.25 -33.38
N GLY A 243 20.68 -13.56 -33.63
CA GLY A 243 20.68 -14.57 -32.58
C GLY A 243 22.13 -14.94 -32.27
N SER A 244 22.63 -14.60 -31.08
CA SER A 244 23.83 -15.23 -30.45
C SER A 244 24.20 -14.71 -29.05
N VAL A 245 23.54 -13.68 -28.48
CA VAL A 245 23.95 -13.14 -27.16
C VAL A 245 23.28 -13.83 -25.95
N TRP A 246 22.08 -14.39 -26.12
CA TRP A 246 21.33 -14.95 -24.98
C TRP A 246 21.79 -16.33 -24.50
N ILE A 247 22.43 -17.14 -25.36
CA ILE A 247 22.89 -18.49 -24.98
C ILE A 247 24.21 -18.42 -24.19
N LEU A 248 25.02 -17.37 -24.36
CA LEU A 248 26.27 -17.20 -23.60
C LEU A 248 26.01 -16.71 -22.16
N LEU A 249 24.93 -15.97 -21.92
CA LEU A 249 24.60 -15.41 -20.60
C LEU A 249 24.06 -16.49 -19.64
N ILE A 250 23.30 -17.46 -20.17
CA ILE A 250 22.76 -18.60 -19.40
C ILE A 250 23.89 -19.57 -18.98
N LEU A 251 24.91 -19.76 -19.82
CA LEU A 251 26.06 -20.60 -19.50
C LEU A 251 27.01 -19.96 -18.46
N LEU A 252 27.10 -18.62 -18.42
CA LEU A 252 27.90 -17.92 -17.40
C LEU A 252 27.24 -17.94 -16.02
N PHE A 253 25.90 -17.93 -15.96
CA PHE A 253 25.15 -18.03 -14.70
C PHE A 253 25.29 -19.42 -14.05
N MET A 254 25.32 -20.49 -14.84
CA MET A 254 25.50 -21.85 -14.29
C MET A 254 26.90 -22.12 -13.73
N VAL A 255 27.95 -21.48 -14.27
CA VAL A 255 29.32 -21.65 -13.74
C VAL A 255 29.52 -20.97 -12.38
N PHE A 256 28.78 -19.90 -12.09
CA PHE A 256 28.88 -19.21 -10.78
C PHE A 256 28.19 -19.96 -9.64
N PHE A 257 27.13 -20.74 -9.91
CA PHE A 257 26.41 -21.48 -8.86
C PHE A 257 27.05 -22.82 -8.48
N ILE A 258 27.93 -23.38 -9.31
CA ILE A 258 28.61 -24.65 -8.98
C ILE A 258 29.84 -24.41 -8.08
N LYS A 259 30.34 -23.16 -7.95
CA LYS A 259 31.55 -22.86 -7.16
C LYS A 259 31.31 -22.55 -5.68
N LYS A 260 30.07 -22.66 -5.18
CA LYS A 260 29.72 -22.40 -3.77
C LYS A 260 29.12 -23.61 -3.05
N ILE A 261 29.51 -24.80 -3.47
CA ILE A 261 29.33 -26.05 -2.71
C ILE A 261 30.69 -26.74 -2.67
N ASN A 262 31.50 -26.32 -1.69
CA ASN A 262 32.56 -27.07 -1.02
C ASN A 262 33.08 -26.22 0.14
#